data_AF-A0A950DB64-F1
#
_entry.id   AF-A0A950DB64-F1
#
_cell.length_a   1.000
_cell.length_b   1.000
_cell.length_c   1.000
_cell.angle_alpha   90.00
_cell.angle_beta   90.00
_cell.angle_gamma   90.00
#
_symmetry.space_group_name_H-M   'P 1'
#
loop_
_entity.id
_entity.type
_entity.pdbx_description
1 polymer ?
#
loop_
_entity_poly.entity_id
_entity_poly.type
_entity_poly.pdbx_seq_one_letter_code
_entity_poly.pdbx_strand_id
1 'polypeptide(L)'
;MNLLRCAAIALVGWAVIISVEWAHAGSERVAFPANYKSGLLYNEVDREDIQEVHRAYTSREAIEAAKAGKPLPMGTVITTVNYKALLDPQGNPIRDAKGNLLAGELLRFGVMEKRSGWGAEYPDNLRNGEWEFAAFTADGKSNAQVDTKACMVCHKPHGHQLDYVKTYFAMAGKRVETNPVPVPTGAVVATVVRFAVHPARLTVQAGTPVTWINIDDPPHQFLVEGAGLKTDYLLKGQTGTVVLKEPGIYHYRDTFYPDDESLKGVLEVRK
;
A
#
# COMPACT_ATOMS: atom_id res chain seq x y z
N MET A 1 -7.77 -41.24 79.53
CA MET A 1 -7.58 -39.78 79.62
C MET A 1 -6.30 -39.43 78.89
N ASN A 2 -6.40 -39.04 77.61
CA ASN A 2 -5.52 -38.07 76.95
C ASN A 2 -6.05 -37.86 75.52
N LEU A 3 -6.44 -36.61 75.28
CA LEU A 3 -6.97 -36.04 74.05
C LEU A 3 -5.86 -35.80 73.02
N LEU A 4 -6.29 -35.43 71.80
CA LEU A 4 -5.59 -34.71 70.72
C LEU A 4 -4.91 -35.61 69.68
N ARG A 5 -5.00 -35.38 68.35
CA ARG A 5 -5.23 -34.14 67.60
C ARG A 5 -5.73 -34.47 66.17
N CYS A 6 -6.68 -33.71 65.66
CA CYS A 6 -7.00 -33.65 64.22
C CYS A 6 -5.80 -33.06 63.44
N ALA A 7 -5.40 -33.71 62.35
CA ALA A 7 -4.51 -33.13 61.35
C ALA A 7 -5.33 -32.87 60.08
N ALA A 8 -5.64 -31.60 59.83
CA ALA A 8 -6.17 -31.16 58.55
C ALA A 8 -5.01 -31.08 57.55
N ILE A 9 -5.06 -31.90 56.50
CA ILE A 9 -4.10 -31.86 55.39
C ILE A 9 -4.50 -30.69 54.49
N ALA A 10 -3.75 -29.60 54.54
CA ALA A 10 -3.87 -28.50 53.58
C ALA A 10 -3.25 -28.94 52.24
N LEU A 11 -4.09 -29.18 51.24
CA LEU A 11 -3.67 -29.37 49.85
C LEU A 11 -3.25 -28.02 49.28
N VAL A 12 -1.94 -27.76 49.21
CA VAL A 12 -1.38 -26.63 48.47
C VAL A 12 -1.38 -27.01 46.99
N GLY A 13 -2.40 -26.57 46.26
CA GLY A 13 -2.43 -26.68 44.81
C GLY A 13 -1.40 -25.74 44.19
N TRP A 14 -0.34 -26.30 43.60
CA TRP A 14 0.53 -25.54 42.69
C TRP A 14 -0.24 -25.28 41.40
N ALA A 15 -0.77 -24.07 41.26
CA ALA A 15 -1.20 -23.57 39.97
C ALA A 15 0.06 -23.37 39.11
N VAL A 16 0.28 -24.29 38.16
CA VAL A 16 1.22 -24.06 37.07
C VAL A 16 0.59 -22.97 36.20
N ILE A 17 1.05 -21.73 36.40
CA ILE A 17 0.78 -20.65 35.46
C ILE A 17 1.64 -20.96 34.23
N ILE A 18 1.03 -21.59 33.23
CA ILE A 18 1.62 -21.65 31.90
C ILE A 18 1.54 -20.21 31.38
N SER A 19 2.65 -19.48 31.45
CA SER A 19 2.82 -18.25 30.69
C SER A 19 2.67 -18.66 29.23
N VAL A 20 1.53 -18.35 28.63
CA VAL A 20 1.45 -18.30 27.18
C VAL A 20 2.36 -17.14 26.80
N GLU A 21 3.57 -17.45 26.37
CA GLU A 21 4.37 -16.52 25.59
C GLU A 21 3.53 -16.20 24.36
N TRP A 22 2.78 -15.10 24.43
CA TRP A 22 2.22 -14.47 23.26
C TRP A 22 3.39 -14.30 22.31
N ALA A 23 3.35 -15.00 21.17
CA ALA A 23 4.37 -14.90 20.15
C ALA A 23 4.68 -13.41 19.97
N HIS A 24 5.94 -13.00 20.15
CA HIS A 24 6.29 -11.58 20.05
C HIS A 24 5.92 -11.05 18.66
N ALA A 25 5.07 -10.03 18.59
CA ALA A 25 4.78 -9.28 17.38
C ALA A 25 5.92 -8.32 17.10
N GLY A 26 6.34 -8.23 15.84
CA GLY A 26 7.42 -7.35 15.47
C GLY A 26 8.35 -7.89 14.40
N SER A 27 9.36 -7.05 14.13
CA SER A 27 10.33 -7.24 13.05
C SER A 27 11.13 -8.54 13.11
N GLU A 28 11.29 -9.11 14.30
CA GLU A 28 11.99 -10.35 14.57
C GLU A 28 11.31 -11.58 13.95
N ARG A 29 10.01 -11.48 13.64
CA ARG A 29 9.27 -12.55 12.95
C ARG A 29 9.66 -12.70 11.48
N VAL A 30 10.13 -11.62 10.86
CA VAL A 30 10.44 -11.58 9.43
C VAL A 30 11.88 -12.02 9.22
N ALA A 31 12.08 -13.11 8.48
CA ALA A 31 13.42 -13.59 8.16
C ALA A 31 14.03 -12.83 6.97
N PHE A 32 15.36 -12.72 6.92
CA PHE A 32 16.03 -12.16 5.74
C PHE A 32 15.79 -13.06 4.52
N PRO A 33 15.20 -12.54 3.43
CA PRO A 33 14.86 -13.35 2.27
C PRO A 33 16.08 -13.54 1.35
N ALA A 34 17.06 -14.34 1.76
CA ALA A 34 18.35 -14.49 1.05
C ALA A 34 18.20 -14.87 -0.44
N ASN A 35 17.10 -15.55 -0.82
CA ASN A 35 16.77 -15.97 -2.17
C ASN A 35 15.80 -15.04 -2.91
N TYR A 36 15.62 -13.78 -2.47
CA TYR A 36 14.65 -12.83 -3.05
C TYR A 36 14.77 -12.67 -4.58
N LYS A 37 15.98 -12.83 -5.13
CA LYS A 37 16.23 -12.75 -6.59
C LYS A 37 15.63 -13.91 -7.40
N SER A 38 15.18 -14.98 -6.75
CA SER A 38 14.40 -16.04 -7.42
C SER A 38 12.96 -15.60 -7.71
N GLY A 39 12.48 -14.55 -7.03
CA GLY A 39 11.23 -13.88 -7.34
C GLY A 39 11.31 -13.00 -8.59
N LEU A 40 10.20 -12.33 -8.90
CA LEU A 40 10.08 -11.40 -10.00
C LEU A 40 10.40 -9.98 -9.51
N LEU A 41 11.32 -9.30 -10.20
CA LEU A 41 11.40 -7.84 -10.13
C LEU A 41 10.14 -7.27 -10.79
N TYR A 42 9.28 -6.63 -9.98
CA TYR A 42 7.99 -6.11 -10.48
C TYR A 42 7.90 -4.58 -10.39
N ASN A 43 8.78 -3.94 -9.63
CA ASN A 43 8.82 -2.48 -9.52
C ASN A 43 10.26 -1.99 -9.40
N GLU A 44 10.56 -0.89 -10.09
CA GLU A 44 11.82 -0.16 -10.01
C GLU A 44 11.48 1.33 -10.04
N VAL A 45 11.95 2.07 -9.04
CA VAL A 45 11.65 3.49 -8.83
C VAL A 45 12.92 4.24 -8.53
N ASP A 46 13.12 5.34 -9.23
CA ASP A 46 14.16 6.31 -8.95
C ASP A 46 13.70 7.29 -7.89
N ARG A 47 14.49 7.42 -6.83
CA ARG A 47 14.30 8.39 -5.75
C ARG A 47 15.27 9.53 -5.93
N GLU A 48 14.95 10.39 -6.90
CA GLU A 48 15.73 11.59 -7.26
C GLU A 48 16.02 12.49 -6.05
N ASP A 49 15.05 12.61 -5.15
CA ASP A 49 15.13 13.45 -3.95
C ASP A 49 16.23 13.04 -2.98
N ILE A 50 16.60 11.76 -2.97
CA ILE A 50 17.62 11.18 -2.08
C ILE A 50 18.70 10.40 -2.83
N GLN A 51 18.73 10.51 -4.16
CA GLN A 51 19.65 9.81 -5.06
C GLN A 51 19.74 8.29 -4.79
N GLU A 52 18.59 7.60 -4.76
CA GLU A 52 18.52 6.14 -4.58
C GLU A 52 17.74 5.47 -5.72
N VAL A 53 18.05 4.19 -5.98
CA VAL A 53 17.26 3.30 -6.86
C VAL A 53 16.63 2.21 -6.02
N HIS A 54 15.30 2.11 -6.02
CA HIS A 54 14.54 1.14 -5.23
C HIS A 54 13.96 0.07 -6.13
N ARG A 55 14.28 -1.20 -5.84
CA ARG A 55 13.78 -2.37 -6.58
C ARG A 55 12.94 -3.25 -5.69
N ALA A 56 11.76 -3.66 -6.14
CA ALA A 56 10.89 -4.55 -5.37
C ALA A 56 10.74 -5.92 -6.05
N TYR A 57 10.92 -6.97 -5.24
CA TYR A 57 10.81 -8.37 -5.65
C TYR A 57 9.71 -9.06 -4.85
N THR A 58 8.99 -9.99 -5.50
CA THR A 58 8.04 -10.87 -4.83
C THR A 58 7.83 -12.17 -5.64
N SER A 59 7.03 -13.10 -5.12
CA SER A 59 6.75 -14.36 -5.80
C SER A 59 5.86 -14.17 -7.03
N ARG A 60 5.98 -15.08 -8.01
CA ARG A 60 5.06 -15.11 -9.17
C ARG A 60 3.60 -15.26 -8.72
N GLU A 61 3.35 -16.07 -7.70
CA GLU A 61 2.02 -16.30 -7.16
C GLU A 61 1.37 -14.99 -6.67
N ALA A 62 2.11 -14.16 -5.93
CA ALA A 62 1.63 -12.87 -5.46
C ALA A 62 1.34 -11.90 -6.62
N ILE A 63 2.18 -11.90 -7.66
CA ILE A 63 1.95 -11.10 -8.88
C ILE A 63 0.66 -11.53 -9.59
N GLU A 64 0.45 -12.83 -9.80
CA GLU A 64 -0.75 -13.31 -10.49
C GLU A 64 -2.02 -13.11 -9.64
N ALA A 65 -1.93 -13.22 -8.32
CA ALA A 65 -3.03 -12.86 -7.42
C ALA A 65 -3.39 -11.37 -7.56
N ALA A 66 -2.40 -10.47 -7.53
CA ALA A 66 -2.62 -9.03 -7.70
C ALA A 66 -3.24 -8.67 -9.06
N LYS A 67 -2.75 -9.27 -10.15
CA LYS A 67 -3.34 -9.09 -11.50
C LYS A 67 -4.79 -9.56 -11.56
N ALA A 68 -5.12 -10.63 -10.84
CA ALA A 68 -6.48 -11.15 -10.77
C ALA A 68 -7.38 -10.38 -9.79
N GLY A 69 -6.87 -9.33 -9.13
CA GLY A 69 -7.61 -8.59 -8.09
C GLY A 69 -7.96 -9.44 -6.86
N LYS A 70 -7.21 -10.53 -6.63
CA LYS A 70 -7.39 -11.42 -5.49
C LYS A 70 -6.55 -10.94 -4.30
N PRO A 71 -6.91 -11.30 -3.06
CA PRO A 71 -6.04 -11.09 -1.91
C PRO A 71 -4.67 -11.71 -2.14
N LEU A 72 -3.60 -11.05 -1.65
CA LEU A 72 -2.27 -11.64 -1.74
C LEU A 72 -2.21 -12.88 -0.83
N PRO A 73 -1.64 -14.01 -1.32
CA PRO A 73 -1.57 -15.26 -0.57
C PRO A 73 -0.83 -15.09 0.76
N MET A 74 -1.26 -15.85 1.78
CA MET A 74 -0.41 -16.09 2.95
C MET A 74 0.88 -16.75 2.49
N GLY A 75 2.02 -16.29 2.99
CA GLY A 75 3.31 -16.68 2.40
C GLY A 75 3.96 -15.55 1.61
N THR A 76 3.20 -14.53 1.18
CA THR A 76 3.75 -13.45 0.36
C THR A 76 4.85 -12.70 1.10
N VAL A 77 6.01 -12.59 0.45
CA VAL A 77 7.14 -11.76 0.87
C VAL A 77 7.37 -10.71 -0.21
N ILE A 78 7.45 -9.45 0.19
CA ILE A 78 7.85 -8.35 -0.67
C ILE A 78 9.18 -7.81 -0.15
N THR A 79 10.21 -7.88 -1.00
CA THR A 79 11.56 -7.43 -0.67
C THR A 79 11.87 -6.18 -1.50
N THR A 80 12.00 -5.04 -0.83
CA THR A 80 12.53 -3.82 -1.43
C THR A 80 14.02 -3.75 -1.17
N VAL A 81 14.79 -3.56 -2.25
CA VAL A 81 16.25 -3.48 -2.24
C VAL A 81 16.64 -2.09 -2.69
N ASN A 82 17.28 -1.34 -1.81
CA ASN A 82 17.62 0.07 -2.05
C ASN A 82 19.10 0.19 -2.34
N TYR A 83 19.43 0.88 -3.42
CA TYR A 83 20.80 1.17 -3.85
C TYR A 83 21.03 2.68 -3.83
N LYS A 84 22.26 3.13 -3.61
CA LYS A 84 22.68 4.48 -4.00
C LYS A 84 22.54 4.61 -5.52
N ALA A 85 22.27 5.80 -6.02
CA ALA A 85 22.52 6.12 -7.42
C ALA A 85 24.02 6.02 -7.70
N LEU A 86 24.39 5.50 -8.87
CA LEU A 86 25.74 5.54 -9.38
C LEU A 86 26.07 6.99 -9.76
N LEU A 87 27.18 7.52 -9.23
CA LEU A 87 27.61 8.89 -9.48
C LEU A 87 28.88 8.89 -10.35
N ASP A 88 29.03 9.91 -11.18
CA ASP A 88 30.30 10.22 -11.85
C ASP A 88 31.33 10.79 -10.85
N PRO A 89 32.61 10.96 -11.22
CA PRO A 89 33.62 11.55 -10.34
C PRO A 89 33.34 13.00 -9.90
N GLN A 90 32.39 13.68 -10.54
CA GLN A 90 31.94 15.04 -10.19
C GLN A 90 30.75 15.03 -9.23
N GLY A 91 30.21 13.85 -8.89
CA GLY A 91 29.08 13.68 -7.99
C GLY A 91 27.71 13.75 -8.69
N ASN A 92 27.66 13.74 -10.03
CA ASN A 92 26.39 13.75 -10.75
C ASN A 92 25.85 12.32 -10.94
N PRO A 93 24.54 12.09 -10.78
CA PRO A 93 23.96 10.78 -11.06
C PRO A 93 24.10 10.36 -12.53
N ILE A 94 24.61 9.16 -12.75
CA ILE A 94 24.68 8.52 -14.07
C ILE A 94 23.32 7.91 -14.39
N ARG A 95 22.88 8.09 -15.63
CA ARG A 95 21.56 7.64 -16.11
C ARG A 95 21.66 6.67 -17.28
N ASP A 96 20.66 5.80 -17.41
CA ASP A 96 20.49 4.95 -18.58
C ASP A 96 19.98 5.74 -19.81
N ALA A 97 19.86 5.07 -20.96
CA ALA A 97 19.36 5.68 -22.20
C ALA A 97 17.90 6.18 -22.12
N LYS A 98 17.15 5.77 -21.10
CA LYS A 98 15.76 6.19 -20.84
C LYS A 98 15.69 7.32 -19.81
N GLY A 99 16.83 7.76 -19.27
CA GLY A 99 16.93 8.81 -18.26
C GLY A 99 16.78 8.31 -16.82
N ASN A 100 16.69 7.01 -16.57
CA ASN A 100 16.59 6.47 -15.21
C ASN A 100 17.96 6.46 -14.53
N LEU A 101 17.99 6.64 -13.22
CA LEU A 101 19.19 6.49 -12.40
C LEU A 101 19.77 5.07 -12.53
N LEU A 102 21.09 4.98 -12.68
CA LEU A 102 21.77 3.68 -12.57
C LEU A 102 21.99 3.32 -11.10
N ALA A 103 21.65 2.09 -10.72
CA ALA A 103 21.91 1.58 -9.37
C ALA A 103 23.41 1.36 -9.15
N GLY A 104 23.93 1.87 -8.03
CA GLY A 104 25.30 1.69 -7.57
C GLY A 104 25.39 0.73 -6.37
N GLU A 105 26.00 1.21 -5.28
CA GLU A 105 26.20 0.42 -4.05
C GLU A 105 24.87 0.06 -3.38
N LEU A 106 24.73 -1.20 -2.95
CA LEU A 106 23.61 -1.66 -2.14
C LEU A 106 23.62 -1.00 -0.76
N LEU A 107 22.50 -0.39 -0.36
CA LEU A 107 22.37 0.29 0.93
C LEU A 107 21.73 -0.59 2.00
N ARG A 108 20.54 -1.12 1.69
CA ARG A 108 19.66 -1.76 2.68
C ARG A 108 18.52 -2.51 2.02
N PHE A 109 17.82 -3.29 2.83
CA PHE A 109 16.59 -3.97 2.48
C PHE A 109 15.44 -3.52 3.39
N GLY A 110 14.26 -3.38 2.81
CA GLY A 110 13.00 -3.37 3.54
C GLY A 110 12.22 -4.63 3.14
N VAL A 111 11.67 -5.34 4.11
CA VAL A 111 10.91 -6.57 3.88
C VAL A 111 9.57 -6.45 4.58
N MET A 112 8.50 -6.80 3.87
CA MET A 112 7.22 -7.08 4.48
C MET A 112 6.79 -8.50 4.14
N GLU A 113 6.22 -9.18 5.12
CA GLU A 113 5.83 -10.58 5.02
C GLU A 113 4.45 -10.82 5.60
N LYS A 114 3.63 -11.57 4.86
CA LYS A 114 2.25 -11.89 5.22
C LYS A 114 2.16 -13.31 5.76
N ARG A 115 1.63 -13.48 6.97
CA ARG A 115 1.41 -14.80 7.59
C ARG A 115 0.14 -14.82 8.42
N SER A 116 -0.54 -15.96 8.39
CA SER A 116 -1.76 -16.18 9.17
C SER A 116 -1.52 -15.91 10.66
N GLY A 117 -2.41 -15.15 11.27
CA GLY A 117 -2.39 -14.77 12.69
C GLY A 117 -1.51 -13.57 13.02
N TRP A 118 -0.70 -13.06 12.09
CA TRP A 118 0.19 -11.92 12.38
C TRP A 118 -0.58 -10.59 12.51
N GLY A 119 0.06 -9.65 13.21
CA GLY A 119 -0.45 -8.31 13.45
C GLY A 119 -1.68 -8.21 14.36
N ALA A 120 -2.19 -9.33 14.90
CA ALA A 120 -3.34 -9.34 15.79
C ALA A 120 -3.09 -8.63 17.12
N GLU A 121 -1.82 -8.44 17.48
CA GLU A 121 -1.39 -7.75 18.68
C GLU A 121 -1.46 -6.21 18.53
N TYR A 122 -1.57 -5.69 17.30
CA TYR A 122 -1.60 -4.25 17.03
C TYR A 122 -3.03 -3.68 17.08
N PRO A 123 -3.20 -2.44 17.58
CA PRO A 123 -4.48 -1.76 17.51
C PRO A 123 -4.87 -1.44 16.06
N ASP A 124 -6.17 -1.38 15.77
CA ASP A 124 -6.70 -1.24 14.41
C ASP A 124 -6.19 0.00 13.66
N ASN A 125 -5.88 1.09 14.36
CA ASN A 125 -5.34 2.30 13.74
C ASN A 125 -3.90 2.15 13.24
N LEU A 126 -3.18 1.12 13.71
CA LEU A 126 -1.82 0.80 13.27
C LEU A 126 -1.76 -0.48 12.43
N ARG A 127 -2.60 -1.47 12.74
CA ARG A 127 -2.59 -2.80 12.13
C ARG A 127 -2.73 -2.75 10.62
N ASN A 128 -1.82 -3.39 9.90
CA ASN A 128 -1.84 -3.55 8.45
C ASN A 128 -2.31 -4.97 8.06
N GLY A 129 -3.42 -5.44 8.62
CA GLY A 129 -3.87 -6.82 8.41
C GLY A 129 -2.93 -7.84 9.06
N GLU A 130 -2.35 -8.72 8.24
CA GLU A 130 -1.49 -9.83 8.66
C GLU A 130 -0.03 -9.67 8.17
N TRP A 131 0.39 -8.42 8.00
CA TRP A 131 1.73 -8.03 7.58
C TRP A 131 2.60 -7.67 8.78
N GLU A 132 3.81 -8.22 8.80
CA GLU A 132 4.92 -7.73 9.61
C GLU A 132 5.99 -7.11 8.72
N PHE A 133 6.80 -6.22 9.29
CA PHE A 133 7.82 -5.45 8.59
C PHE A 133 9.18 -5.62 9.26
N ALA A 134 10.25 -5.68 8.48
CA ALA A 134 11.62 -5.66 8.96
C ALA A 134 12.56 -4.90 8.02
N ALA A 135 13.63 -4.36 8.58
CA ALA A 135 14.71 -3.74 7.84
C ALA A 135 15.99 -4.55 8.01
N PHE A 136 16.78 -4.63 6.95
CA PHE A 136 18.08 -5.31 6.97
C PHE A 136 19.17 -4.42 6.38
N THR A 137 20.38 -4.56 6.89
CA THR A 137 21.59 -3.93 6.36
C THR A 137 21.99 -4.53 5.00
N ALA A 138 22.91 -3.90 4.28
CA ALA A 138 23.40 -4.38 2.99
C ALA A 138 23.99 -5.81 3.03
N ASP A 139 24.53 -6.24 4.17
CA ASP A 139 25.02 -7.60 4.41
C ASP A 139 23.94 -8.59 4.87
N GLY A 140 22.67 -8.18 4.88
CA GLY A 140 21.51 -9.05 5.16
C GLY A 140 21.24 -9.29 6.65
N LYS A 141 21.89 -8.57 7.55
CA LYS A 141 21.61 -8.67 8.99
C LYS A 141 20.41 -7.82 9.37
N SER A 142 19.64 -8.28 10.35
CA SER A 142 18.52 -7.50 10.89
C SER A 142 19.02 -6.16 11.43
N ASN A 143 18.33 -5.09 11.06
CA ASN A 143 18.60 -3.75 11.56
C ASN A 143 17.56 -3.36 12.61
N ALA A 144 17.78 -3.80 13.85
CA ALA A 144 16.89 -3.55 14.99
C ALA A 144 16.82 -2.07 15.41
N GLN A 145 17.64 -1.18 14.83
CA GLN A 145 17.56 0.26 15.10
C GLN A 145 16.42 0.95 14.33
N VAL A 146 15.86 0.29 13.31
CA VAL A 146 14.74 0.83 12.54
C VAL A 146 13.44 0.53 13.28
N ASP A 147 12.73 1.59 13.67
CA ASP A 147 11.37 1.47 14.20
C ASP A 147 10.38 1.11 13.08
N THR A 148 9.95 -0.15 13.05
CA THR A 148 9.03 -0.66 12.03
C THR A 148 7.61 -0.13 12.17
N LYS A 149 7.28 0.56 13.27
CA LYS A 149 6.04 1.34 13.37
C LYS A 149 5.93 2.39 12.26
N ALA A 150 7.06 2.98 11.85
CA ALA A 150 7.08 3.92 10.72
C ALA A 150 6.64 3.24 9.40
N CYS A 151 7.02 1.98 9.19
CA CYS A 151 6.56 1.18 8.06
C CYS A 151 5.03 1.00 8.13
N MET A 152 4.52 0.61 9.29
CA MET A 152 3.09 0.35 9.49
C MET A 152 2.23 1.59 9.23
N VAL A 153 2.64 2.74 9.77
CA VAL A 153 1.95 4.02 9.58
C VAL A 153 1.94 4.42 8.11
N CYS A 154 3.07 4.28 7.39
CA CYS A 154 3.12 4.59 5.97
C CYS A 154 2.29 3.63 5.11
N HIS A 155 2.18 2.36 5.51
CA HIS A 155 1.43 1.35 4.78
C HIS A 155 -0.08 1.37 5.07
N LYS A 156 -0.49 1.95 6.22
CA LYS A 156 -1.89 1.97 6.66
C LYS A 156 -2.86 2.63 5.68
N PRO A 157 -2.56 3.79 5.06
CA PRO A 157 -3.48 4.46 4.14
C PRO A 157 -3.83 3.66 2.89
N HIS A 158 -2.96 2.71 2.46
CA HIS A 158 -3.24 1.86 1.30
C HIS A 158 -4.40 0.87 1.54
N GLY A 159 -4.83 0.72 2.80
CA GLY A 159 -6.09 0.08 3.15
C GLY A 159 -6.15 -1.41 2.80
N HIS A 160 -7.28 -2.03 3.11
CA HIS A 160 -7.49 -3.45 2.82
C HIS A 160 -7.64 -3.72 1.32
N GLN A 161 -8.07 -2.73 0.54
CA GLN A 161 -8.28 -2.84 -0.91
C GLN A 161 -6.97 -3.05 -1.68
N LEU A 162 -5.85 -2.50 -1.19
CA LEU A 162 -4.51 -2.73 -1.74
C LEU A 162 -3.69 -3.66 -0.86
N ASP A 163 -4.33 -4.32 0.11
CA ASP A 163 -3.71 -5.20 1.09
C ASP A 163 -2.53 -4.53 1.80
N TYR A 164 -2.65 -3.22 2.07
CA TYR A 164 -1.62 -2.37 2.66
C TYR A 164 -0.29 -2.32 1.87
N VAL A 165 -0.27 -2.72 0.59
CA VAL A 165 0.93 -2.70 -0.25
C VAL A 165 0.95 -1.44 -1.12
N LYS A 166 1.88 -0.53 -0.84
CA LYS A 166 2.07 0.71 -1.60
C LYS A 166 2.24 0.49 -3.10
N THR A 167 2.89 -0.60 -3.48
CA THR A 167 3.21 -0.93 -4.87
C THR A 167 2.23 -1.94 -5.49
N TYR A 168 1.03 -2.12 -4.93
CA TYR A 168 0.06 -3.13 -5.38
C TYR A 168 -0.24 -3.02 -6.88
N PHE A 169 -0.40 -1.81 -7.42
CA PHE A 169 -0.69 -1.65 -8.85
C PHE A 169 0.49 -2.03 -9.76
N ALA A 170 1.72 -1.80 -9.32
CA ALA A 170 2.89 -2.30 -10.04
C ALA A 170 2.87 -3.84 -10.09
N MET A 171 2.49 -4.50 -8.98
CA MET A 171 2.28 -5.96 -8.97
C MET A 171 1.16 -6.37 -9.94
N ALA A 172 0.06 -5.63 -9.97
CA ALA A 172 -1.09 -5.87 -10.85
C ALA A 172 -0.82 -5.55 -12.33
N GLY A 173 0.41 -5.20 -12.72
CA GLY A 173 0.78 -4.86 -14.10
C GLY A 173 0.22 -3.51 -14.57
N LYS A 174 -0.35 -2.72 -13.66
CA LYS A 174 -0.82 -1.37 -13.90
C LYS A 174 0.32 -0.42 -13.55
N ARG A 175 1.36 -0.45 -14.39
CA ARG A 175 2.51 0.45 -14.21
C ARG A 175 2.00 1.88 -14.33
N VAL A 176 2.36 2.70 -13.36
CA VAL A 176 2.07 4.13 -13.34
C VAL A 176 2.81 4.74 -14.52
N GLU A 177 2.14 4.96 -15.64
CA GLU A 177 2.65 5.96 -16.57
C GLU A 177 2.59 7.30 -15.81
N THR A 178 3.78 7.85 -15.55
CA THR A 178 3.98 9.11 -14.83
C THR A 178 3.55 10.32 -15.65
N ASN A 179 3.17 10.11 -16.91
CA ASN A 179 2.54 11.13 -17.70
C ASN A 179 1.03 11.07 -17.41
N PRO A 180 0.46 12.07 -16.71
CA PRO A 180 -0.99 12.19 -16.66
C PRO A 180 -1.55 12.14 -18.08
N VAL A 181 -2.60 11.36 -18.27
CA VAL A 181 -3.42 11.48 -19.47
C VAL A 181 -3.82 12.97 -19.57
N PRO A 182 -3.55 13.65 -20.69
CA PRO A 182 -3.91 15.04 -20.83
C PRO A 182 -5.39 15.23 -20.56
N VAL A 183 -5.74 16.24 -19.77
CA VAL A 183 -7.14 16.62 -19.55
C VAL A 183 -7.72 17.03 -20.91
N PRO A 184 -8.79 16.38 -21.41
CA PRO A 184 -9.36 16.74 -22.71
C PRO A 184 -9.78 18.20 -22.75
N THR A 185 -9.61 18.85 -23.91
CA THR A 185 -10.09 20.21 -24.11
C THR A 185 -11.60 20.29 -23.86
N GLY A 186 -12.03 21.28 -23.06
CA GLY A 186 -13.43 21.45 -22.69
C GLY A 186 -13.93 20.51 -21.57
N ALA A 187 -13.04 19.70 -20.99
CA ALA A 187 -13.41 18.89 -19.82
C ALA A 187 -13.73 19.77 -18.61
N VAL A 188 -14.72 19.35 -17.84
CA VAL A 188 -15.00 19.91 -16.52
C VAL A 188 -14.26 19.07 -15.48
N VAL A 189 -13.52 19.74 -14.60
CA VAL A 189 -12.53 19.11 -13.72
C VAL A 189 -12.98 19.11 -12.26
N ALA A 190 -12.83 17.96 -11.61
CA ALA A 190 -12.78 17.83 -10.16
C ALA A 190 -11.39 17.38 -9.72
N THR A 191 -10.95 17.84 -8.55
CA THR A 191 -9.65 17.52 -7.98
C THR A 191 -9.84 16.76 -6.68
N VAL A 192 -9.11 15.67 -6.49
CA VAL A 192 -9.01 14.97 -5.20
C VAL A 192 -7.79 15.50 -4.49
N VAL A 193 -8.01 16.20 -3.38
CA VAL A 193 -6.93 16.77 -2.58
C VAL A 193 -7.35 16.84 -1.12
N ARG A 194 -6.42 16.52 -0.21
CA ARG A 194 -6.67 16.36 1.23
C ARG A 194 -7.84 15.41 1.49
N PHE A 195 -7.88 14.31 0.74
CA PHE A 195 -8.86 13.24 0.84
C PHE A 195 -10.30 13.67 0.51
N ALA A 196 -10.48 14.77 -0.21
CA ALA A 196 -11.80 15.29 -0.56
C ALA A 196 -11.88 15.70 -2.04
N VAL A 197 -13.06 15.52 -2.65
CA VAL A 197 -13.31 15.90 -4.04
C VAL A 197 -13.79 17.35 -4.12
N HIS A 198 -13.09 18.15 -4.93
CA HIS A 198 -13.35 19.58 -5.09
C HIS A 198 -13.42 20.01 -6.57
N PRO A 199 -14.53 20.61 -7.03
CA PRO A 199 -15.84 20.62 -6.35
C PRO A 199 -16.50 19.23 -6.36
N ALA A 200 -17.29 18.92 -5.33
CA ALA A 200 -18.04 17.67 -5.24
C ALA A 200 -19.33 17.66 -6.10
N ARG A 201 -19.80 18.83 -6.56
CA ARG A 201 -20.93 18.95 -7.48
C ARG A 201 -20.46 19.62 -8.76
N LEU A 202 -20.72 18.97 -9.90
CA LEU A 202 -20.44 19.50 -11.22
C LEU A 202 -21.72 19.57 -12.04
N THR A 203 -21.82 20.60 -12.88
CA THR A 203 -22.91 20.74 -13.85
C THR A 203 -22.28 20.81 -15.24
N VAL A 204 -22.68 19.91 -16.13
CA VAL A 204 -22.10 19.77 -17.48
C VAL A 204 -23.18 19.59 -18.54
N GLN A 205 -22.87 19.86 -19.80
CA GLN A 205 -23.74 19.49 -20.92
C GLN A 205 -23.53 18.01 -21.28
N ALA A 206 -24.55 17.34 -21.78
CA ALA A 206 -24.43 15.97 -22.29
C ALA A 206 -23.29 15.88 -23.32
N GLY A 207 -22.45 14.85 -23.18
CA GLY A 207 -21.25 14.65 -24.00
C GLY A 207 -20.01 15.43 -23.54
N THR A 208 -20.12 16.32 -22.55
CA THR A 208 -18.96 17.01 -21.97
C THR A 208 -18.11 16.02 -21.17
N PRO A 209 -16.78 15.96 -21.38
CA PRO A 209 -15.90 15.14 -20.55
C PRO A 209 -15.87 15.66 -19.12
N VAL A 210 -15.98 14.74 -18.16
CA VAL A 210 -15.75 15.02 -16.74
C VAL A 210 -14.47 14.33 -16.31
N THR A 211 -13.51 15.09 -15.80
CA THR A 211 -12.19 14.60 -15.44
C THR A 211 -11.93 14.77 -13.95
N TRP A 212 -11.49 13.71 -13.29
CA TRP A 212 -10.93 13.78 -11.94
C TRP A 212 -9.40 13.82 -12.02
N ILE A 213 -8.78 14.64 -11.19
CA ILE A 213 -7.32 14.70 -11.01
C ILE A 213 -7.02 14.26 -9.58
N ASN A 214 -6.20 13.23 -9.40
CA ASN A 214 -5.74 12.85 -8.07
C ASN A 214 -4.47 13.63 -7.70
N ILE A 215 -4.52 14.43 -6.63
CA ILE A 215 -3.34 15.13 -6.08
C ILE A 215 -2.89 14.49 -4.75
N ASP A 216 -3.68 13.58 -4.19
CA ASP A 216 -3.37 12.89 -2.95
C ASP A 216 -2.41 11.71 -3.15
N ASP A 217 -1.77 11.30 -2.05
CA ASP A 217 -0.88 10.14 -2.04
C ASP A 217 -1.63 8.80 -2.21
N PRO A 218 -2.80 8.58 -1.56
CA PRO A 218 -3.59 7.40 -1.82
C PRO A 218 -4.17 7.38 -3.25
N PRO A 219 -4.34 6.19 -3.84
CA PRO A 219 -5.01 6.06 -5.11
C PRO A 219 -6.52 6.23 -4.97
N HIS A 220 -7.12 6.72 -6.05
CA HIS A 220 -8.56 6.93 -6.17
C HIS A 220 -9.10 6.27 -7.43
N GLN A 221 -10.39 5.95 -7.44
CA GLN A 221 -11.11 5.58 -8.66
C GLN A 221 -12.57 5.94 -8.47
N PHE A 222 -13.12 6.71 -9.41
CA PHE A 222 -14.49 7.18 -9.32
C PHE A 222 -15.41 6.32 -10.16
N LEU A 223 -16.45 5.80 -9.52
CA LEU A 223 -17.58 5.12 -10.15
C LEU A 223 -18.75 6.10 -10.24
N VAL A 224 -19.29 6.28 -11.44
CA VAL A 224 -20.55 6.99 -11.67
C VAL A 224 -21.69 5.98 -11.59
N GLU A 225 -22.50 6.10 -10.54
CA GLU A 225 -23.58 5.17 -10.22
C GLU A 225 -24.71 5.22 -11.25
N GLY A 226 -25.33 4.07 -11.50
CA GLY A 226 -26.39 3.93 -12.51
C GLY A 226 -25.92 3.97 -13.97
N ALA A 227 -24.80 4.66 -14.27
CA ALA A 227 -24.23 4.73 -15.60
C ALA A 227 -23.28 3.55 -15.92
N GLY A 228 -22.77 2.85 -14.90
CA GLY A 228 -21.79 1.77 -15.08
C GLY A 228 -20.42 2.27 -15.56
N LEU A 229 -20.19 3.58 -15.54
CA LEU A 229 -18.93 4.21 -15.93
C LEU A 229 -18.02 4.35 -14.73
N LYS A 230 -16.74 4.04 -14.89
CA LYS A 230 -15.72 4.30 -13.89
C LYS A 230 -14.43 4.78 -14.55
N THR A 231 -13.65 5.57 -13.83
CA THR A 231 -12.29 5.90 -14.25
C THR A 231 -11.38 4.67 -14.14
N ASP A 232 -10.19 4.73 -14.74
CA ASP A 232 -9.09 3.88 -14.29
C ASP A 232 -8.65 4.26 -12.87
N TYR A 233 -7.70 3.50 -12.30
CA TYR A 233 -7.08 3.85 -11.03
C TYR A 233 -6.23 5.11 -11.22
N LEU A 234 -6.50 6.10 -10.38
CA LEU A 234 -5.86 7.40 -10.39
C LEU A 234 -4.84 7.42 -9.28
N LEU A 235 -3.57 7.32 -9.64
CA LEU A 235 -2.47 7.58 -8.72
C LEU A 235 -2.18 9.07 -8.63
N LYS A 236 -1.36 9.47 -7.67
CA LYS A 236 -0.97 10.87 -7.52
C LYS A 236 -0.47 11.46 -8.84
N GLY A 237 -1.03 12.59 -9.20
CA GLY A 237 -0.76 13.32 -10.43
C GLY A 237 -1.51 12.80 -11.67
N GLN A 238 -2.23 11.67 -11.59
CA GLN A 238 -2.97 11.10 -12.74
C GLN A 238 -4.38 11.67 -12.85
N THR A 239 -4.95 11.52 -14.05
CA THR A 239 -6.29 11.97 -14.38
C THR A 239 -7.15 10.82 -14.90
N GLY A 240 -8.46 10.91 -14.68
CA GLY A 240 -9.44 9.93 -15.15
C GLY A 240 -10.64 10.64 -15.71
N THR A 241 -11.07 10.26 -16.91
CA THR A 241 -12.17 10.93 -17.61
C THR A 241 -13.32 9.99 -17.91
N VAL A 242 -14.54 10.47 -17.72
CA VAL A 242 -15.77 9.81 -18.18
C VAL A 242 -16.59 10.78 -19.02
N VAL A 243 -17.47 10.25 -19.87
CA VAL A 243 -18.39 11.04 -20.69
C VAL A 243 -19.81 10.50 -20.50
N LEU A 244 -20.71 11.34 -20.01
CA LEU A 244 -22.14 11.03 -19.87
C LEU A 244 -22.90 11.63 -21.04
N LYS A 245 -23.58 10.78 -21.82
CA LYS A 245 -24.33 11.20 -23.02
C LYS A 245 -25.79 11.53 -22.74
N GLU A 246 -26.34 10.99 -21.67
CA GLU A 246 -27.74 11.19 -21.30
C GLU A 246 -27.86 12.27 -20.22
N PRO A 247 -28.80 13.21 -20.35
CA PRO A 247 -29.11 14.16 -19.30
C PRO A 247 -29.64 13.47 -18.04
N GLY A 248 -29.31 14.02 -16.87
CA GLY A 248 -29.74 13.45 -15.61
C GLY A 248 -28.89 13.90 -14.43
N ILE A 249 -29.24 13.39 -13.25
CA ILE A 249 -28.44 13.57 -12.04
C ILE A 249 -27.79 12.23 -11.73
N TYR A 250 -26.46 12.21 -11.73
CA TYR A 250 -25.67 11.02 -11.43
C TYR A 250 -24.90 11.25 -10.13
N HIS A 251 -24.97 10.27 -9.24
CA HIS A 251 -24.09 10.23 -8.08
C HIS A 251 -22.79 9.53 -8.47
N TYR A 252 -21.68 9.97 -7.89
CA TYR A 252 -20.42 9.27 -8.01
C TYR A 252 -19.76 9.11 -6.64
N ARG A 253 -18.93 8.08 -6.53
CA ARG A 253 -18.16 7.81 -5.32
C ARG A 253 -16.80 7.21 -5.66
N ASP A 254 -15.84 7.41 -4.75
CA ASP A 254 -14.61 6.65 -4.76
C ASP A 254 -14.86 5.16 -4.46
N THR A 255 -14.10 4.29 -5.12
CA THR A 255 -14.24 2.83 -4.99
C THR A 255 -13.27 2.22 -3.99
N PHE A 256 -12.19 2.92 -3.63
CA PHE A 256 -11.26 2.53 -2.57
C PHE A 256 -11.78 2.94 -1.20
N TYR A 257 -12.52 4.03 -1.09
CA TYR A 257 -13.05 4.56 0.16
C TYR A 257 -14.55 4.87 0.02
N PRO A 258 -15.39 3.85 -0.26
CA PRO A 258 -16.80 4.04 -0.61
C PRO A 258 -17.66 4.61 0.51
N ASP A 259 -17.20 4.51 1.76
CA ASP A 259 -17.90 5.00 2.93
C ASP A 259 -17.57 6.46 3.27
N ASP A 260 -16.53 7.05 2.69
CA ASP A 260 -16.13 8.43 2.98
C ASP A 260 -16.96 9.44 2.17
N GLU A 261 -17.78 10.24 2.86
CA GLU A 261 -18.65 11.24 2.23
C GLU A 261 -17.89 12.34 1.49
N SER A 262 -16.65 12.65 1.88
CA SER A 262 -15.84 13.68 1.23
C SER A 262 -15.31 13.23 -0.15
N LEU A 263 -15.37 11.93 -0.43
CA LEU A 263 -15.02 11.30 -1.70
C LEU A 263 -16.25 10.95 -2.56
N LYS A 264 -17.41 11.53 -2.23
CA LYS A 264 -18.67 11.40 -2.99
C LYS A 264 -19.04 12.73 -3.64
N GLY A 265 -19.89 12.65 -4.66
CA GLY A 265 -20.37 13.84 -5.34
C GLY A 265 -21.51 13.60 -6.32
N VAL A 266 -21.85 14.66 -7.05
CA VAL A 266 -22.99 14.70 -7.98
C VAL A 266 -22.59 15.34 -9.31
N LEU A 267 -22.95 14.70 -10.41
CA LEU A 267 -22.91 15.25 -11.76
C LEU A 267 -24.33 15.57 -12.20
N GLU A 268 -24.62 16.84 -12.45
CA GLU A 268 -25.84 17.30 -13.12
C GLU A 268 -25.54 17.45 -14.62
N VAL A 269 -26.05 16.52 -15.42
CA VAL A 269 -25.89 16.52 -16.87
C VAL A 269 -27.12 17.16 -17.50
N ARG A 270 -26.92 18.30 -18.16
CA ARG A 270 -27.96 19.05 -18.88
C ARG A 270 -28.02 18.63 -20.34
N LYS A 271 -29.17 18.87 -20.96
CA LYS A 271 -29.33 18.78 -22.42
C LYS A 271 -28.51 19.83 -23.13
#